data_AF-A0A544CFB0-F1
#
_entry.id   AF-A0A544CFB0-F1
#
_cell.length_a   1.000
_cell.length_b   1.000
_cell.length_c   1.000
_cell.angle_alpha   90.00
_cell.angle_beta   90.00
_cell.angle_gamma   90.00
#
_symmetry.space_group_name_H-M   'P 1'
#
loop_
_entity.id
_entity.type
_entity.pdbx_description
1 polymer ?
#
loop_
_entity_poly.entity_id
_entity_poly.type
_entity_poly.pdbx_seq_one_letter_code
_entity_poly.pdbx_strand_id
1 'polypeptide(L)'
;MAKSIFPNDFLWGGAVAAHQVEGGWDQGGKGVSIVDVLTRGAHEVPRRITDGVMEGEFYPNHQAVDFYHHYKEDIALFAEMGFKCFRTSIAWTRIFPNGDEAEPNEAGLQFYDDLFDELLKHNIEPVITLSHFEMPLHLVKQYGSWLNRDLIDHFTKFAQVVMTRYQHKVKYWITFNEINNQRNWKLPIFGYCNSGMLYAEQDRPEQAMYQVLHHQFIASALVVKLGHEINPDFKIGSMIHMMPLYPATSRPEDVLLAQELMREKYLFSDVQVRGYYPSYLRKEWQRKGIEIEMQAGDEQILRQGCADYLAISYYMTNIVSAAPEQEGETTSLFETSRLNPYLPASDWGWQIDPQGLRYALSELYERYQKPIFVVENGLGALDTVEADGSINDDYRIRYLSEHIAAVKQAIDYDGVDVMGYTPWGCIDCVSFTTGEYKKRYGFIYVDKHDDGSGTMARAKKKSFYWYQQVIASNGEKL
;
A
#
# COMPACT_ATOMS: atom_id res chain seq x y z
N MET A 1 -28.68 -17.92 -16.62
CA MET A 1 -27.37 -17.23 -16.67
C MET A 1 -26.41 -18.08 -15.85
N ALA A 2 -25.18 -18.33 -16.29
CA ALA A 2 -24.19 -19.03 -15.47
C ALA A 2 -23.94 -18.20 -14.18
N LYS A 3 -23.72 -18.87 -13.05
CA LYS A 3 -23.38 -18.20 -11.78
C LYS A 3 -21.98 -17.59 -11.93
N SER A 4 -21.80 -16.32 -11.55
CA SER A 4 -20.47 -15.68 -11.54
C SER A 4 -19.53 -16.48 -10.63
N ILE A 5 -18.25 -16.56 -11.04
CA ILE A 5 -17.20 -17.22 -10.25
C ILE A 5 -16.85 -16.40 -9.02
N PHE A 6 -16.84 -15.08 -9.14
CA PHE A 6 -16.61 -14.21 -8.00
C PHE A 6 -17.78 -14.34 -7.01
N PRO A 7 -17.52 -14.37 -5.69
CA PRO A 7 -18.57 -14.30 -4.69
C PRO A 7 -19.55 -13.14 -4.95
N ASN A 8 -20.81 -13.30 -4.56
CA ASN A 8 -21.83 -12.26 -4.77
C ASN A 8 -21.51 -10.99 -3.97
N ASP A 9 -20.79 -11.14 -2.87
CA ASP A 9 -20.31 -10.11 -1.95
C ASP A 9 -18.83 -9.76 -2.17
N PHE A 10 -18.26 -10.11 -3.33
CA PHE A 10 -16.89 -9.75 -3.68
C PHE A 10 -16.71 -8.22 -3.67
N LEU A 11 -15.72 -7.75 -2.93
CA LEU A 11 -15.48 -6.33 -2.68
C LEU A 11 -14.71 -5.69 -3.84
N TRP A 12 -15.42 -5.40 -4.94
CA TRP A 12 -14.90 -4.53 -5.99
C TRP A 12 -14.77 -3.10 -5.52
N GLY A 13 -13.72 -2.38 -5.92
CA GLY A 13 -13.54 -1.01 -5.47
C GLY A 13 -12.38 -0.31 -6.13
N GLY A 14 -11.75 0.60 -5.39
CA GLY A 14 -10.54 1.31 -5.79
C GLY A 14 -9.76 1.74 -4.55
N ALA A 15 -8.46 1.94 -4.70
CA ALA A 15 -7.56 2.25 -3.60
C ALA A 15 -6.76 3.52 -3.86
N VAL A 16 -6.59 4.33 -2.83
CA VAL A 16 -5.70 5.50 -2.77
C VAL A 16 -5.06 5.58 -1.38
N ALA A 17 -4.18 6.57 -1.17
CA ALA A 17 -3.68 6.96 0.14
C ALA A 17 -3.92 8.46 0.36
N ALA A 18 -4.23 8.86 1.59
CA ALA A 18 -4.59 10.23 1.94
C ALA A 18 -3.56 11.24 1.41
N HIS A 19 -2.29 11.10 1.78
CA HIS A 19 -1.23 11.99 1.30
C HIS A 19 -1.04 12.08 -0.23
N GLN A 20 -1.57 11.14 -1.01
CA GLN A 20 -1.44 11.12 -2.47
C GLN A 20 -2.63 11.75 -3.19
N VAL A 21 -3.76 11.96 -2.49
CA VAL A 21 -4.98 12.53 -3.09
C VAL A 21 -5.56 13.71 -2.34
N GLU A 22 -5.52 13.71 -1.00
CA GLU A 22 -6.26 14.69 -0.18
C GLU A 22 -5.84 16.11 -0.46
N GLY A 23 -4.54 16.42 -0.40
CA GLY A 23 -4.11 17.81 -0.33
C GLY A 23 -4.56 18.45 0.99
N GLY A 24 -4.84 19.75 0.99
CA GLY A 24 -5.23 20.48 2.20
C GLY A 24 -4.28 20.20 3.37
N TRP A 25 -2.98 20.17 3.08
CA TRP A 25 -1.95 19.56 3.95
C TRP A 25 -1.76 20.28 5.29
N ASP A 26 -2.14 21.55 5.36
CA ASP A 26 -2.08 22.46 6.51
C ASP A 26 -3.49 22.92 6.97
N GLN A 27 -4.55 22.30 6.44
CA GLN A 27 -5.93 22.67 6.75
C GLN A 27 -6.55 21.80 7.85
N GLY A 28 -7.52 22.36 8.57
CA GLY A 28 -8.25 21.65 9.63
C GLY A 28 -7.36 21.24 10.81
N GLY A 29 -6.25 21.97 11.03
CA GLY A 29 -5.29 21.65 12.09
C GLY A 29 -4.38 20.46 11.79
N LYS A 30 -4.34 19.95 10.54
CA LYS A 30 -3.42 18.89 10.14
C LYS A 30 -1.96 19.31 10.37
N GLY A 31 -1.18 18.43 10.99
CA GLY A 31 0.26 18.61 11.18
C GLY A 31 1.10 18.26 9.95
N VAL A 32 2.39 18.56 10.03
CA VAL A 32 3.37 18.22 8.98
C VAL A 32 3.67 16.73 9.04
N SER A 33 3.42 16.02 7.94
CA SER A 33 3.83 14.61 7.79
C SER A 33 5.22 14.50 7.15
N ILE A 34 5.79 13.31 7.18
CA ILE A 34 7.06 13.01 6.49
C ILE A 34 7.02 13.29 4.98
N VAL A 35 5.87 13.13 4.32
CA VAL A 35 5.72 13.38 2.87
C VAL A 35 5.47 14.85 2.54
N ASP A 36 5.11 15.66 3.53
CA ASP A 36 5.00 17.12 3.36
C ASP A 36 6.37 17.81 3.27
N VAL A 37 7.47 17.09 3.53
CA VAL A 37 8.85 17.56 3.35
C VAL A 37 9.62 16.76 2.29
N LEU A 38 8.89 16.06 1.42
CA LEU A 38 9.43 15.25 0.34
C LEU A 38 9.17 15.95 -1.00
N THR A 39 10.21 16.49 -1.63
CA THR A 39 10.07 17.23 -2.90
C THR A 39 9.61 16.34 -4.04
N ARG A 40 9.12 16.92 -5.13
CA ARG A 40 8.97 16.19 -6.40
C ARG A 40 10.35 15.75 -6.93
N GLY A 41 10.40 14.56 -7.50
CA GLY A 41 11.50 14.04 -8.30
C GLY A 41 11.09 13.90 -9.77
N ALA A 42 11.78 13.04 -10.50
CA ALA A 42 11.45 12.67 -11.87
C ALA A 42 12.06 11.29 -12.17
N HIS A 43 11.82 10.74 -13.37
CA HIS A 43 12.57 9.57 -13.83
C HIS A 43 14.09 9.83 -13.66
N GLU A 44 14.79 8.90 -12.99
CA GLU A 44 16.21 8.98 -12.61
C GLU A 44 16.61 10.10 -11.63
N VAL A 45 15.67 10.96 -11.21
CA VAL A 45 15.90 12.02 -10.23
C VAL A 45 15.14 11.70 -8.95
N PRO A 46 15.81 11.25 -7.88
CA PRO A 46 15.13 10.89 -6.65
C PRO A 46 14.46 12.11 -6.00
N ARG A 47 13.36 11.86 -5.28
CA ARG A 47 12.77 12.84 -4.39
C ARG A 47 13.76 13.20 -3.28
N ARG A 48 13.75 14.47 -2.84
CA ARG A 48 14.62 14.93 -1.76
C ARG A 48 13.83 15.16 -0.49
N ILE A 49 14.38 14.70 0.63
CA ILE A 49 13.85 14.96 1.96
C ILE A 49 14.47 16.28 2.46
N THR A 50 13.64 17.24 2.82
CA THR A 50 14.08 18.54 3.38
C THR A 50 13.91 18.58 4.91
N ASP A 51 14.62 19.46 5.60
CA ASP A 51 14.55 19.61 7.07
C ASP A 51 13.28 20.34 7.56
N GLY A 52 12.18 20.21 6.83
CA GLY A 52 11.00 21.05 6.98
C GLY A 52 10.46 21.49 5.63
N VAL A 53 9.37 22.24 5.66
CA VAL A 53 8.81 22.87 4.47
C VAL A 53 9.65 24.11 4.15
N MET A 54 10.32 24.08 2.99
CA MET A 54 11.25 25.12 2.57
C MET A 54 10.62 26.02 1.51
N GLU A 55 10.84 27.33 1.62
CA GLU A 55 10.42 28.28 0.59
C GLU A 55 11.15 28.01 -0.74
N GLY A 56 10.41 28.03 -1.85
CA GLY A 56 10.95 27.78 -3.19
C GLY A 56 11.01 26.30 -3.61
N GLU A 57 10.72 25.36 -2.71
CA GLU A 57 10.60 23.94 -3.04
C GLU A 57 9.19 23.56 -3.46
N PHE A 58 9.07 22.54 -4.31
CA PHE A 58 7.77 22.00 -4.74
C PHE A 58 7.48 20.65 -4.09
N TYR A 59 6.44 20.61 -3.25
CA TYR A 59 5.96 19.42 -2.55
C TYR A 59 4.63 18.97 -3.16
N PRO A 60 4.63 17.93 -4.01
CA PRO A 60 3.43 17.56 -4.77
C PRO A 60 2.28 17.10 -3.87
N ASN A 61 2.60 16.54 -2.69
CA ASN A 61 1.62 16.07 -1.70
C ASN A 61 0.82 17.20 -1.02
N HIS A 62 1.32 18.44 -1.05
CA HIS A 62 0.63 19.58 -0.40
C HIS A 62 -0.73 19.87 -1.01
N GLN A 63 -0.79 19.84 -2.34
CA GLN A 63 -2.03 20.00 -3.10
C GLN A 63 -2.61 18.66 -3.54
N ALA A 64 -1.76 17.69 -3.88
CA ALA A 64 -2.16 16.42 -4.46
C ALA A 64 -3.21 16.62 -5.59
N VAL A 65 -4.35 15.94 -5.50
CA VAL A 65 -5.49 16.17 -6.40
C VAL A 65 -6.68 16.84 -5.70
N ASP A 66 -6.43 17.46 -4.55
CA ASP A 66 -7.41 18.20 -3.77
C ASP A 66 -8.68 17.39 -3.42
N PHE A 67 -8.54 16.09 -3.20
CA PHE A 67 -9.63 15.21 -2.78
C PHE A 67 -10.25 15.69 -1.45
N TYR A 68 -9.49 16.38 -0.60
CA TYR A 68 -9.99 16.97 0.65
C TYR A 68 -11.19 17.90 0.44
N HIS A 69 -11.22 18.65 -0.66
CA HIS A 69 -12.36 19.52 -1.00
C HIS A 69 -13.34 18.92 -2.00
N HIS A 70 -12.90 17.91 -2.76
CA HIS A 70 -13.67 17.31 -3.88
C HIS A 70 -14.19 15.90 -3.60
N TYR A 71 -14.04 15.38 -2.37
CA TYR A 71 -14.37 13.98 -2.07
C TYR A 71 -15.83 13.62 -2.38
N LYS A 72 -16.78 14.57 -2.28
CA LYS A 72 -18.19 14.30 -2.57
C LYS A 72 -18.42 14.04 -4.06
N GLU A 73 -17.84 14.88 -4.91
CA GLU A 73 -17.89 14.71 -6.36
C GLU A 73 -17.14 13.45 -6.80
N ASP A 74 -15.98 13.19 -6.19
CA ASP A 74 -15.15 12.02 -6.49
C ASP A 74 -15.84 10.72 -6.05
N ILE A 75 -16.48 10.68 -4.88
CA ILE A 75 -17.29 9.53 -4.41
C ILE A 75 -18.50 9.30 -5.30
N ALA A 76 -19.15 10.35 -5.81
CA ALA A 76 -20.23 10.18 -6.77
C ALA A 76 -19.77 9.45 -8.04
N LEU A 77 -18.53 9.70 -8.50
CA LEU A 77 -17.92 8.96 -9.62
C LEU A 77 -17.59 7.51 -9.25
N PHE A 78 -17.14 7.22 -8.03
CA PHE A 78 -16.95 5.86 -7.54
C PHE A 78 -18.28 5.08 -7.49
N ALA A 79 -19.34 5.72 -7.02
CA ALA A 79 -20.69 5.17 -6.98
C ALA A 79 -21.24 4.92 -8.40
N GLU A 80 -20.94 5.81 -9.35
CA GLU A 80 -21.32 5.62 -10.75
C GLU A 80 -20.63 4.39 -11.37
N MET A 81 -19.36 4.12 -11.05
CA MET A 81 -18.72 2.84 -11.43
C MET A 81 -19.31 1.63 -10.69
N GLY A 82 -20.03 1.85 -9.59
CA GLY A 82 -20.69 0.80 -8.83
C GLY A 82 -19.81 0.15 -7.76
N PHE A 83 -18.79 0.86 -7.26
CA PHE A 83 -17.89 0.38 -6.21
C PHE A 83 -18.66 -0.25 -5.05
N LYS A 84 -18.13 -1.36 -4.52
CA LYS A 84 -18.61 -2.03 -3.31
C LYS A 84 -17.81 -1.62 -2.09
N CYS A 85 -16.55 -1.26 -2.30
CA CYS A 85 -15.69 -0.70 -1.27
C CYS A 85 -14.79 0.39 -1.83
N PHE A 86 -14.21 1.19 -0.94
CA PHE A 86 -13.19 2.17 -1.27
C PHE A 86 -12.09 2.12 -0.22
N ARG A 87 -10.86 1.88 -0.67
CA ARG A 87 -9.69 1.85 0.18
C ARG A 87 -9.01 3.21 0.22
N THR A 88 -8.82 3.73 1.43
CA THR A 88 -7.99 4.92 1.68
C THR A 88 -7.23 4.76 3.00
N SER A 89 -6.43 5.75 3.37
CA SER A 89 -5.86 5.87 4.70
C SER A 89 -6.50 7.01 5.49
N ILE A 90 -6.47 6.89 6.81
CA ILE A 90 -6.66 8.05 7.69
C ILE A 90 -5.30 8.68 7.88
N ALA A 91 -5.13 9.93 7.46
CA ALA A 91 -3.91 10.68 7.67
C ALA A 91 -3.67 10.85 9.18
N TRP A 92 -2.64 10.18 9.71
CA TRP A 92 -2.28 10.24 11.13
C TRP A 92 -2.15 11.70 11.60
N THR A 93 -1.52 12.54 10.80
CA THR A 93 -1.34 13.98 11.05
C THR A 93 -2.62 14.81 11.07
N ARG A 94 -3.75 14.30 10.58
CA ARG A 94 -5.05 14.96 10.78
C ARG A 94 -5.61 14.70 12.16
N ILE A 95 -5.32 13.53 12.75
CA ILE A 95 -5.86 13.12 14.04
C ILE A 95 -4.93 13.50 15.19
N PHE A 96 -3.64 13.27 15.04
CA PHE A 96 -2.58 13.69 15.97
C PHE A 96 -1.51 14.45 15.17
N PRO A 97 -1.62 15.79 15.07
CA PRO A 97 -0.74 16.61 14.25
C PRO A 97 0.75 16.41 14.50
N ASN A 98 1.15 16.30 15.76
CA ASN A 98 2.51 15.99 16.19
C ASN A 98 2.68 14.51 16.53
N GLY A 99 1.60 13.79 16.86
CA GLY A 99 1.59 12.35 17.13
C GLY A 99 1.64 11.99 18.61
N ASP A 100 1.97 12.95 19.47
CA ASP A 100 2.17 12.80 20.91
C ASP A 100 1.15 13.59 21.75
N GLU A 101 0.19 14.25 21.13
CA GLU A 101 -0.83 15.02 21.84
C GLU A 101 -1.70 14.14 22.75
N ALA A 102 -2.19 14.74 23.85
CA ALA A 102 -3.09 14.07 24.78
C ALA A 102 -4.48 13.80 24.17
N GLU A 103 -5.01 14.73 23.39
CA GLU A 103 -6.34 14.65 22.79
C GLU A 103 -6.23 14.69 21.26
N PRO A 104 -7.12 13.99 20.52
CA PRO A 104 -7.12 14.05 19.07
C PRO A 104 -7.67 15.39 18.55
N ASN A 105 -7.29 15.74 17.33
CA ASN A 105 -7.84 16.87 16.60
C ASN A 105 -9.23 16.53 16.05
N GLU A 106 -10.28 17.13 16.63
CA GLU A 106 -11.67 16.90 16.24
C GLU A 106 -11.96 17.28 14.79
N ALA A 107 -11.31 18.31 14.23
CA ALA A 107 -11.53 18.67 12.83
C ALA A 107 -11.06 17.56 11.86
N GLY A 108 -9.98 16.88 12.20
CA GLY A 108 -9.52 15.69 11.45
C GLY A 108 -10.48 14.52 11.60
N LEU A 109 -11.04 14.29 12.80
CA LEU A 109 -12.04 13.25 13.02
C LEU A 109 -13.33 13.53 12.22
N GLN A 110 -13.82 14.76 12.26
CA GLN A 110 -15.03 15.17 11.54
C GLN A 110 -14.87 15.03 10.02
N PHE A 111 -13.69 15.34 9.47
CA PHE A 111 -13.44 15.15 8.03
C PHE A 111 -13.66 13.68 7.60
N TYR A 112 -13.14 12.72 8.37
CA TYR A 112 -13.33 11.30 8.04
C TYR A 112 -14.74 10.81 8.39
N ASP A 113 -15.42 11.39 9.38
CA ASP A 113 -16.86 11.15 9.56
C ASP A 113 -17.64 11.52 8.30
N ASP A 114 -17.42 12.71 7.76
CA ASP A 114 -18.10 13.21 6.57
C ASP A 114 -17.75 12.38 5.32
N LEU A 115 -16.47 12.00 5.18
CA LEU A 115 -16.00 11.16 4.10
C LEU A 115 -16.67 9.78 4.13
N PHE A 116 -16.67 9.12 5.29
CA PHE A 116 -17.26 7.80 5.43
C PHE A 116 -18.78 7.84 5.32
N ASP A 117 -19.43 8.89 5.81
CA ASP A 117 -20.87 9.07 5.62
C ASP A 117 -21.24 9.22 4.15
N GLU A 118 -20.45 9.94 3.35
CA GLU A 118 -20.69 10.05 1.91
C GLU A 118 -20.45 8.71 1.20
N LEU A 119 -19.43 7.93 1.56
CA LEU A 119 -19.23 6.57 1.03
C LEU A 119 -20.43 5.65 1.34
N LEU A 120 -20.85 5.62 2.62
CA LEU A 120 -21.92 4.74 3.09
C LEU A 120 -23.29 5.12 2.51
N LYS A 121 -23.53 6.42 2.24
CA LYS A 121 -24.71 6.89 1.50
C LYS A 121 -24.83 6.24 0.12
N HIS A 122 -23.71 5.86 -0.49
CA HIS A 122 -23.65 5.15 -1.77
C HIS A 122 -23.50 3.63 -1.62
N ASN A 123 -23.57 3.08 -0.40
CA ASN A 123 -23.31 1.67 -0.07
C ASN A 123 -21.89 1.22 -0.45
N ILE A 124 -20.91 2.13 -0.30
CA ILE A 124 -19.50 1.83 -0.51
C ILE A 124 -18.87 1.60 0.86
N GLU A 125 -18.41 0.38 1.12
CA GLU A 125 -17.73 0.02 2.37
C GLU A 125 -16.33 0.68 2.45
N PRO A 126 -16.02 1.43 3.52
CA PRO A 126 -14.66 1.94 3.71
C PRO A 126 -13.69 0.80 4.09
N VAL A 127 -12.52 0.79 3.44
CA VAL A 127 -11.38 -0.08 3.77
C VAL A 127 -10.22 0.81 4.19
N ILE A 128 -9.87 0.83 5.48
CA ILE A 128 -9.00 1.86 6.03
C ILE A 128 -7.63 1.33 6.41
N THR A 129 -6.60 1.94 5.84
CA THR A 129 -5.21 1.75 6.27
C THR A 129 -4.82 2.79 7.32
N LEU A 130 -4.35 2.34 8.49
CA LEU A 130 -4.00 3.22 9.59
C LEU A 130 -2.69 3.99 9.34
N SER A 131 -1.63 3.30 8.91
CA SER A 131 -0.35 3.93 8.55
C SER A 131 -0.03 3.69 7.07
N HIS A 132 -0.14 4.75 6.27
CA HIS A 132 0.15 4.72 4.84
C HIS A 132 1.13 5.84 4.45
N PHE A 133 2.39 5.67 4.87
CA PHE A 133 3.52 6.51 4.45
C PHE A 133 3.46 7.99 4.89
N GLU A 134 2.69 8.31 5.93
CA GLU A 134 2.35 9.71 6.24
C GLU A 134 2.38 10.03 7.74
N MET A 135 3.26 9.35 8.50
CA MET A 135 3.40 9.59 9.93
C MET A 135 3.81 11.05 10.24
N PRO A 136 3.47 11.58 11.42
CA PRO A 136 3.85 12.93 11.84
C PRO A 136 5.37 13.13 11.81
N LEU A 137 5.82 14.21 11.16
CA LEU A 137 7.24 14.58 11.08
C LEU A 137 7.82 14.87 12.47
N HIS A 138 7.00 15.37 13.40
CA HIS A 138 7.40 15.61 14.79
C HIS A 138 7.89 14.34 15.48
N LEU A 139 7.22 13.19 15.28
CA LEU A 139 7.68 11.91 15.85
C LEU A 139 9.07 11.50 15.32
N VAL A 140 9.37 11.82 14.06
CA VAL A 140 10.71 11.60 13.51
C VAL A 140 11.74 12.49 14.21
N LYS A 141 11.44 13.79 14.34
CA LYS A 141 12.37 14.79 14.88
C LYS A 141 12.60 14.66 16.39
N GLN A 142 11.56 14.38 17.17
CA GLN A 142 11.66 14.37 18.64
C GLN A 142 12.02 13.00 19.21
N TYR A 143 11.53 11.92 18.59
CA TYR A 143 11.67 10.58 19.14
C TYR A 143 12.69 9.73 18.37
N GLY A 144 13.22 10.20 17.25
CA GLY A 144 14.01 9.34 16.34
C GLY A 144 13.14 8.29 15.65
N SER A 145 11.84 8.58 15.49
CA SER A 145 10.86 7.72 14.86
C SER A 145 10.76 6.32 15.50
N TRP A 146 10.37 5.30 14.74
CA TRP A 146 10.09 3.93 15.18
C TRP A 146 11.26 3.17 15.80
N LEU A 147 12.48 3.73 15.83
CA LEU A 147 13.54 3.20 16.69
C LEU A 147 13.19 3.35 18.17
N ASN A 148 12.46 4.41 18.53
CA ASN A 148 11.97 4.59 19.89
C ASN A 148 10.70 3.76 20.09
N ARG A 149 10.68 3.01 21.19
CA ARG A 149 9.59 2.10 21.55
C ARG A 149 8.30 2.83 21.89
N ASP A 150 8.37 4.09 22.34
CA ASP A 150 7.20 4.91 22.67
C ASP A 150 6.27 5.12 21.46
N LEU A 151 6.78 4.96 20.22
CA LEU A 151 5.96 5.00 19.01
C LEU A 151 4.87 3.93 18.96
N ILE A 152 5.06 2.81 19.67
CA ILE A 152 4.02 1.78 19.83
C ILE A 152 2.79 2.40 20.49
N ASP A 153 2.99 3.17 21.57
CA ASP A 153 1.90 3.79 22.32
C ASP A 153 1.25 4.93 21.53
N HIS A 154 2.05 5.75 20.84
CA HIS A 154 1.54 6.81 19.96
C HIS A 154 0.65 6.25 18.83
N PHE A 155 1.10 5.18 18.18
CA PHE A 155 0.33 4.54 17.11
C PHE A 155 -0.92 3.82 17.64
N THR A 156 -0.80 3.06 18.73
CA THR A 156 -1.94 2.33 19.31
C THR A 156 -3.02 3.28 19.83
N LYS A 157 -2.63 4.43 20.40
CA LYS A 157 -3.56 5.50 20.75
C LYS A 157 -4.27 6.08 19.55
N PHE A 158 -3.54 6.39 18.48
CA PHE A 158 -4.13 6.84 17.22
C PHE A 158 -5.14 5.83 16.68
N ALA A 159 -4.76 4.56 16.61
CA ALA A 159 -5.64 3.48 16.17
C ALA A 159 -6.87 3.34 17.07
N GLN A 160 -6.71 3.42 18.40
CA GLN A 160 -7.81 3.35 19.36
C GLN A 160 -8.86 4.42 19.09
N VAL A 161 -8.42 5.68 18.92
CA VAL A 161 -9.31 6.82 18.70
C VAL A 161 -10.13 6.62 17.43
N VAL A 162 -9.47 6.30 16.31
CA VAL A 162 -10.18 6.19 15.02
C VAL A 162 -11.05 4.95 14.97
N MET A 163 -10.58 3.81 15.49
CA MET A 163 -11.40 2.59 15.55
C MET A 163 -12.61 2.77 16.46
N THR A 164 -12.47 3.48 17.59
CA THR A 164 -13.61 3.80 18.48
C THR A 164 -14.60 4.75 17.80
N ARG A 165 -14.11 5.82 17.15
CA ARG A 165 -14.94 6.81 16.46
C ARG A 165 -15.74 6.18 15.33
N TYR A 166 -15.11 5.33 14.52
CA TYR A 166 -15.68 4.79 13.29
C TYR A 166 -16.18 3.35 13.41
N GLN A 167 -16.38 2.84 14.63
CA GLN A 167 -16.71 1.43 14.88
C GLN A 167 -18.00 0.93 14.20
N HIS A 168 -18.90 1.84 13.83
CA HIS A 168 -20.15 1.54 13.13
C HIS A 168 -20.13 1.97 11.65
N LYS A 169 -19.01 2.52 11.17
CA LYS A 169 -18.84 3.03 9.80
C LYS A 169 -17.80 2.24 8.99
N VAL A 170 -16.80 1.68 9.66
CA VAL A 170 -15.67 0.99 9.02
C VAL A 170 -15.55 -0.42 9.57
N LYS A 171 -15.63 -1.41 8.67
CA LYS A 171 -15.47 -2.83 9.03
C LYS A 171 -14.07 -3.36 8.75
N TYR A 172 -13.44 -2.88 7.68
CA TYR A 172 -12.18 -3.41 7.17
C TYR A 172 -11.02 -2.45 7.47
N TRP A 173 -10.04 -2.94 8.20
CA TRP A 173 -8.88 -2.18 8.64
C TRP A 173 -7.59 -2.86 8.21
N ILE A 174 -6.54 -2.06 8.01
CA ILE A 174 -5.17 -2.49 7.72
C ILE A 174 -4.24 -1.68 8.63
N THR A 175 -3.26 -2.32 9.27
CA THR A 175 -2.36 -1.62 10.19
C THR A 175 -1.31 -0.79 9.45
N PHE A 176 -0.33 -1.45 8.80
CA PHE A 176 0.79 -0.80 8.10
C PHE A 176 0.79 -1.15 6.62
N ASN A 177 0.78 -0.13 5.75
CA ASN A 177 0.93 -0.32 4.32
C ASN A 177 2.33 -0.86 3.97
N GLU A 178 2.37 -1.86 3.10
CA GLU A 178 3.57 -2.46 2.50
C GLU A 178 4.75 -2.52 3.48
N ILE A 179 4.50 -3.06 4.68
CA ILE A 179 5.46 -3.03 5.80
C ILE A 179 6.84 -3.59 5.42
N ASN A 180 6.90 -4.42 4.38
CA ASN A 180 8.09 -5.08 3.87
C ASN A 180 8.92 -4.26 2.87
N ASN A 181 8.44 -3.12 2.37
CA ASN A 181 9.23 -2.26 1.48
C ASN A 181 10.56 -1.82 2.13
N GLN A 182 10.50 -1.49 3.42
CA GLN A 182 11.66 -1.09 4.22
C GLN A 182 12.72 -2.19 4.40
N ARG A 183 12.42 -3.44 4.00
CA ARG A 183 13.42 -4.52 3.94
C ARG A 183 14.52 -4.24 2.91
N ASN A 184 14.21 -3.42 1.91
CA ASN A 184 15.22 -2.79 1.06
C ASN A 184 15.70 -1.48 1.72
N TRP A 185 16.38 -1.63 2.85
CA TRP A 185 16.84 -0.54 3.72
C TRP A 185 17.87 0.39 3.04
N LYS A 186 18.47 -0.05 1.93
CA LYS A 186 19.45 0.73 1.15
C LYS A 186 18.81 1.85 0.35
N LEU A 187 17.54 1.72 -0.04
CA LEU A 187 16.80 2.77 -0.74
C LEU A 187 16.16 3.72 0.28
N PRO A 188 16.58 5.00 0.35
CA PRO A 188 16.15 5.92 1.40
C PRO A 188 14.64 6.07 1.53
N ILE A 189 13.93 6.12 0.39
CA ILE A 189 12.50 6.40 0.34
C ILE A 189 11.67 5.33 1.07
N PHE A 190 12.09 4.06 1.08
CA PHE A 190 11.31 2.99 1.70
C PHE A 190 11.36 3.06 3.22
N GLY A 191 12.55 3.09 3.82
CA GLY A 191 12.66 3.28 5.28
C GLY A 191 11.99 4.58 5.74
N TYR A 192 12.18 5.66 4.97
CA TYR A 192 11.62 6.96 5.30
C TYR A 192 10.09 6.96 5.26
N CYS A 193 9.49 6.43 4.20
CA CYS A 193 8.03 6.39 4.07
C CYS A 193 7.39 5.38 5.03
N ASN A 194 7.94 4.16 5.16
CA ASN A 194 7.36 3.14 6.04
C ASN A 194 7.48 3.48 7.53
N SER A 195 8.52 4.21 7.92
CA SER A 195 8.88 4.33 9.34
C SER A 195 9.62 5.61 9.72
N GLY A 196 9.73 6.61 8.85
CA GLY A 196 10.49 7.84 9.13
C GLY A 196 11.99 7.60 9.31
N MET A 197 12.54 6.49 8.79
CA MET A 197 13.93 6.07 9.04
C MET A 197 14.81 6.18 7.79
N LEU A 198 15.98 6.79 7.94
CA LEU A 198 17.07 6.70 6.98
C LEU A 198 18.09 5.67 7.48
N TYR A 199 17.87 4.40 7.19
CA TYR A 199 18.69 3.30 7.74
C TYR A 199 20.16 3.37 7.33
N ALA A 200 20.44 3.81 6.11
CA ALA A 200 21.81 3.95 5.61
C ALA A 200 22.63 4.99 6.40
N GLU A 201 21.98 5.87 7.16
CA GLU A 201 22.62 6.86 8.05
C GLU A 201 22.84 6.33 9.48
N GLN A 202 22.41 5.10 9.77
CA GLN A 202 22.62 4.45 11.07
C GLN A 202 23.93 3.67 11.08
N ASP A 203 24.60 3.61 12.24
CA ASP A 203 25.84 2.82 12.42
C ASP A 203 25.64 1.34 12.07
N ARG A 204 24.45 0.79 12.36
CA ARG A 204 24.06 -0.59 12.07
C ARG A 204 22.71 -0.60 11.33
N PRO A 205 22.67 -0.40 9.99
CA PRO A 205 21.43 -0.22 9.25
C PRO A 205 20.43 -1.37 9.41
N GLU A 206 20.88 -2.61 9.24
CA GLU A 206 20.00 -3.79 9.36
C GLU A 206 19.51 -4.03 10.80
N GLN A 207 20.35 -3.76 11.80
CA GLN A 207 19.97 -3.82 13.22
C GLN A 207 18.82 -2.84 13.49
N ALA A 208 18.99 -1.58 13.07
CA ALA A 208 18.00 -0.52 13.21
C ALA A 208 16.69 -0.88 12.50
N MET A 209 16.77 -1.40 11.27
CA MET A 209 15.61 -1.89 10.53
C MET A 209 14.87 -2.97 11.30
N TYR A 210 15.54 -4.03 11.78
CA TYR A 210 14.84 -5.08 12.52
C TYR A 210 14.28 -4.62 13.88
N GLN A 211 14.89 -3.64 14.54
CA GLN A 211 14.34 -3.04 15.77
C GLN A 211 13.05 -2.27 15.45
N VAL A 212 13.06 -1.45 14.40
CA VAL A 212 11.84 -0.75 13.90
C VAL A 212 10.75 -1.75 13.54
N LEU A 213 11.09 -2.82 12.81
CA LEU A 213 10.13 -3.86 12.45
C LEU A 213 9.55 -4.54 13.69
N HIS A 214 10.37 -4.81 14.71
CA HIS A 214 9.88 -5.35 15.97
C HIS A 214 8.83 -4.44 16.60
N HIS A 215 9.09 -3.13 16.71
CA HIS A 215 8.12 -2.18 17.24
C HIS A 215 6.84 -2.12 16.40
N GLN A 216 6.95 -2.09 15.06
CA GLN A 216 5.77 -2.08 14.18
C GLN A 216 4.96 -3.39 14.27
N PHE A 217 5.61 -4.56 14.42
CA PHE A 217 4.89 -5.82 14.63
C PHE A 217 4.14 -5.85 15.97
N ILE A 218 4.76 -5.35 17.05
CA ILE A 218 4.11 -5.25 18.35
C ILE A 218 2.93 -4.28 18.29
N ALA A 219 3.12 -3.11 17.68
CA ALA A 219 2.06 -2.12 17.49
C ALA A 219 0.90 -2.69 16.66
N SER A 220 1.19 -3.41 15.56
CA SER A 220 0.19 -4.09 14.73
C SER A 220 -0.63 -5.09 15.54
N ALA A 221 0.04 -5.95 16.31
CA ALA A 221 -0.62 -6.97 17.13
C ALA A 221 -1.47 -6.37 18.27
N LEU A 222 -0.99 -5.31 18.92
CA LEU A 222 -1.77 -4.57 19.91
C LEU A 222 -3.03 -3.96 19.29
N VAL A 223 -2.93 -3.38 18.09
CA VAL A 223 -4.07 -2.80 17.37
C VAL A 223 -5.09 -3.86 16.97
N VAL A 224 -4.66 -5.04 16.52
CA VAL A 224 -5.58 -6.16 16.22
C VAL A 224 -6.39 -6.52 17.46
N LYS A 225 -5.70 -6.78 18.58
CA LYS A 225 -6.36 -7.13 19.85
C LYS A 225 -7.32 -6.03 20.30
N LEU A 226 -6.85 -4.78 20.33
CA LEU A 226 -7.63 -3.62 20.74
C LEU A 226 -8.85 -3.40 19.85
N GLY A 227 -8.69 -3.54 18.53
CA GLY A 227 -9.78 -3.38 17.59
C GLY A 227 -10.89 -4.41 17.82
N HIS A 228 -10.54 -5.67 18.09
CA HIS A 228 -11.54 -6.70 18.45
C HIS A 228 -12.18 -6.48 19.82
N GLU A 229 -11.49 -5.82 20.77
CA GLU A 229 -12.09 -5.38 22.04
C GLU A 229 -13.08 -4.22 21.83
N ILE A 230 -12.82 -3.31 20.90
CA ILE A 230 -13.72 -2.20 20.52
C ILE A 230 -14.94 -2.75 19.78
N ASN A 231 -14.71 -3.54 18.73
CA ASN A 231 -15.76 -4.17 17.94
C ASN A 231 -15.29 -5.53 17.40
N PRO A 232 -15.90 -6.65 17.87
CA PRO A 232 -15.51 -8.00 17.43
C PRO A 232 -15.83 -8.29 15.96
N ASP A 233 -16.65 -7.46 15.30
CA ASP A 233 -16.99 -7.62 13.87
C ASP A 233 -15.94 -7.03 12.93
N PHE A 234 -14.99 -6.26 13.44
CA PHE A 234 -13.88 -5.75 12.63
C PHE A 234 -13.10 -6.88 11.96
N LYS A 235 -12.61 -6.58 10.77
CA LYS A 235 -11.61 -7.38 10.05
C LYS A 235 -10.36 -6.56 9.96
N ILE A 236 -9.30 -6.97 10.66
CA ILE A 236 -8.05 -6.22 10.77
C ILE A 236 -6.94 -7.03 10.10
N GLY A 237 -6.48 -6.53 8.95
CA GLY A 237 -5.51 -7.20 8.09
C GLY A 237 -4.09 -6.67 8.26
N SER A 238 -3.13 -7.52 7.89
CA SER A 238 -1.78 -7.09 7.56
C SER A 238 -1.72 -6.63 6.11
N MET A 239 -0.65 -5.95 5.68
CA MET A 239 -0.44 -5.62 4.27
C MET A 239 1.03 -5.77 3.88
N ILE A 240 1.28 -6.45 2.76
CA ILE A 240 2.61 -6.58 2.16
C ILE A 240 2.60 -6.18 0.68
N HIS A 241 3.72 -5.65 0.22
CA HIS A 241 4.04 -5.61 -1.19
C HIS A 241 4.47 -6.99 -1.67
N MET A 242 3.64 -7.63 -2.48
CA MET A 242 3.89 -8.97 -3.00
C MET A 242 4.44 -8.88 -4.43
N MET A 243 5.76 -9.02 -4.53
CA MET A 243 6.47 -9.17 -5.79
C MET A 243 7.16 -10.54 -5.80
N PRO A 244 6.57 -11.55 -6.47
CA PRO A 244 7.19 -12.85 -6.63
C PRO A 244 8.58 -12.76 -7.28
N LEU A 245 9.49 -13.60 -6.79
CA LEU A 245 10.83 -13.80 -7.33
C LEU A 245 10.92 -15.22 -7.89
N TYR A 246 10.88 -15.35 -9.20
CA TYR A 246 11.03 -16.63 -9.86
C TYR A 246 12.50 -17.03 -10.00
N PRO A 247 12.85 -18.32 -9.94
CA PRO A 247 14.19 -18.75 -10.33
C PRO A 247 14.37 -18.55 -11.84
N ALA A 248 15.50 -17.95 -12.24
CA ALA A 248 15.81 -17.69 -13.65
C ALA A 248 15.91 -18.98 -14.48
N THR A 249 16.36 -20.08 -13.85
CA THR A 249 16.46 -21.41 -14.47
C THR A 249 16.05 -22.51 -13.50
N SER A 250 15.95 -23.75 -13.97
CA SER A 250 15.72 -24.93 -13.12
C SER A 250 16.97 -25.41 -12.39
N ARG A 251 18.06 -24.62 -12.35
CA ARG A 251 19.26 -24.95 -11.58
C ARG A 251 18.92 -24.96 -10.08
N PRO A 252 19.40 -25.95 -9.32
CA PRO A 252 19.14 -26.02 -7.88
C PRO A 252 19.53 -24.74 -7.13
N GLU A 253 20.60 -24.06 -7.55
CA GLU A 253 21.04 -22.82 -6.92
C GLU A 253 20.08 -21.65 -7.14
N ASP A 254 19.49 -21.53 -8.34
CA ASP A 254 18.51 -20.47 -8.63
C ASP A 254 17.19 -20.74 -7.89
N VAL A 255 16.75 -22.01 -7.82
CA VAL A 255 15.57 -22.42 -7.06
C VAL A 255 15.74 -22.15 -5.57
N LEU A 256 16.89 -22.49 -5.00
CA LEU A 256 17.19 -22.21 -3.60
C LEU A 256 17.26 -20.70 -3.34
N LEU A 257 17.94 -19.95 -4.21
CA LEU A 257 18.03 -18.49 -4.08
C LEU A 257 16.65 -17.82 -4.09
N ALA A 258 15.78 -18.20 -5.04
CA ALA A 258 14.41 -17.70 -5.11
C ALA A 258 13.63 -18.01 -3.82
N GLN A 259 13.73 -19.24 -3.32
CA GLN A 259 13.10 -19.64 -2.06
C GLN A 259 13.60 -18.79 -0.88
N GLU A 260 14.92 -18.54 -0.80
CA GLU A 260 15.52 -17.77 0.29
C GLU A 260 15.15 -16.29 0.23
N LEU A 261 15.19 -15.67 -0.96
CA LEU A 261 14.83 -14.26 -1.14
C LEU A 261 13.33 -14.02 -0.92
N MET A 262 12.46 -14.97 -1.27
CA MET A 262 11.03 -14.87 -0.94
C MET A 262 10.77 -14.85 0.57
N ARG A 263 11.69 -15.35 1.41
CA ARG A 263 11.59 -15.20 2.88
C ARG A 263 11.63 -13.73 3.31
N GLU A 264 12.22 -12.83 2.51
CA GLU A 264 12.19 -11.39 2.76
C GLU A 264 10.79 -10.79 2.55
N LYS A 265 9.90 -11.45 1.81
CA LYS A 265 8.50 -11.07 1.67
C LYS A 265 7.65 -11.78 2.73
N TYR A 266 7.80 -13.09 2.85
CA TYR A 266 7.03 -13.91 3.78
C TYR A 266 7.28 -13.63 5.25
N LEU A 267 8.46 -13.10 5.63
CA LEU A 267 8.78 -12.76 7.02
C LEU A 267 7.68 -11.93 7.69
N PHE A 268 7.19 -10.93 6.98
CA PHE A 268 6.25 -9.96 7.52
C PHE A 268 4.87 -10.56 7.76
N SER A 269 4.40 -11.37 6.81
CA SER A 269 3.16 -12.13 6.96
C SER A 269 3.33 -13.30 7.94
N ASP A 270 4.50 -13.94 8.00
CA ASP A 270 4.79 -14.97 9.02
C ASP A 270 4.61 -14.41 10.43
N VAL A 271 5.14 -13.21 10.71
CA VAL A 271 4.96 -12.58 12.03
C VAL A 271 3.52 -12.13 12.24
N GLN A 272 2.92 -11.40 11.29
CA GLN A 272 1.59 -10.81 11.50
C GLN A 272 0.43 -11.80 11.42
N VAL A 273 0.58 -12.91 10.70
CA VAL A 273 -0.49 -13.91 10.52
C VAL A 273 -0.29 -15.12 11.44
N ARG A 274 0.96 -15.54 11.68
CA ARG A 274 1.25 -16.71 12.55
C ARG A 274 1.60 -16.31 13.98
N GLY A 275 1.94 -15.05 14.23
CA GLY A 275 2.16 -14.50 15.57
C GLY A 275 3.52 -14.83 16.19
N TYR A 276 4.53 -15.17 15.39
CA TYR A 276 5.88 -15.44 15.90
C TYR A 276 6.97 -15.22 14.84
N TYR A 277 8.19 -14.93 15.30
CA TYR A 277 9.36 -14.83 14.43
C TYR A 277 9.77 -16.20 13.86
N PRO A 278 9.90 -16.34 12.53
CA PRO A 278 10.28 -17.61 11.92
C PRO A 278 11.73 -18.00 12.26
N SER A 279 12.00 -19.31 12.28
CA SER A 279 13.30 -19.85 12.70
C SER A 279 14.47 -19.39 11.82
N TYR A 280 14.23 -19.22 10.52
CA TYR A 280 15.26 -18.74 9.59
C TYR A 280 15.73 -17.32 9.93
N LEU A 281 14.84 -16.46 10.44
CA LEU A 281 15.18 -15.10 10.83
C LEU A 281 16.05 -15.10 12.08
N ARG A 282 15.72 -15.93 13.08
CA ARG A 282 16.55 -16.06 14.28
C ARG A 282 17.97 -16.51 13.94
N LYS A 283 18.11 -17.40 12.95
CA LYS A 283 19.41 -17.83 12.43
C LYS A 283 20.11 -16.74 11.62
N GLU A 284 19.37 -15.92 10.87
CA GLU A 284 19.93 -14.74 10.21
C GLU A 284 20.48 -13.74 11.24
N TRP A 285 19.70 -13.41 12.27
CA TRP A 285 20.15 -12.52 13.35
C TRP A 285 21.40 -13.05 14.02
N GLN A 286 21.44 -14.34 14.36
CA GLN A 286 22.63 -14.98 14.92
C GLN A 286 23.86 -14.85 13.99
N ARG A 287 23.70 -15.11 12.69
CA ARG A 287 24.82 -15.01 11.71
C ARG A 287 25.33 -13.59 11.54
N LYS A 288 24.44 -12.59 11.59
CA LYS A 288 24.76 -11.17 11.39
C LYS A 288 25.07 -10.44 12.71
N GLY A 289 25.00 -11.12 13.85
CA GLY A 289 25.15 -10.51 15.18
C GLY A 289 24.09 -9.45 15.48
N ILE A 290 22.88 -9.61 14.93
CA ILE A 290 21.75 -8.70 15.15
C ILE A 290 21.07 -9.09 16.46
N GLU A 291 20.83 -8.11 17.31
CA GLU A 291 20.21 -8.27 18.63
C GLU A 291 19.00 -7.36 18.72
N ILE A 292 17.80 -7.93 18.87
CA ILE A 292 16.57 -7.14 18.95
C ILE A 292 16.18 -6.98 20.41
N GLU A 293 16.03 -5.73 20.83
CA GLU A 293 15.54 -5.39 22.16
C GLU A 293 14.04 -5.68 22.23
N MET A 294 13.69 -6.78 22.91
CA MET A 294 12.33 -7.18 23.20
C MET A 294 12.08 -7.02 24.70
N GLN A 295 10.90 -6.51 25.08
CA GLN A 295 10.46 -6.53 26.47
C GLN A 295 9.75 -7.85 26.79
N ALA A 296 9.66 -8.15 28.08
CA ALA A 296 8.88 -9.29 28.57
C ALA A 296 7.42 -9.14 28.12
N GLY A 297 6.88 -10.16 27.46
CA GLY A 297 5.50 -10.18 26.95
C GLY A 297 5.36 -9.91 25.46
N ASP A 298 6.38 -9.39 24.78
CA ASP A 298 6.29 -9.06 23.34
C ASP A 298 5.93 -10.26 22.47
N GLU A 299 6.55 -11.42 22.71
CA GLU A 299 6.20 -12.64 21.97
C GLU A 299 4.76 -13.10 22.24
N GLN A 300 4.21 -12.81 23.43
CA GLN A 300 2.82 -13.12 23.75
C GLN A 300 1.88 -12.16 23.03
N ILE A 301 2.22 -10.87 22.95
CA ILE A 301 1.47 -9.86 22.19
C ILE A 301 1.34 -10.30 20.73
N LEU A 302 2.44 -10.68 20.08
CA LEU A 302 2.43 -11.14 18.68
C LEU A 302 1.48 -12.32 18.46
N ARG A 303 1.46 -13.29 19.38
CA ARG A 303 0.57 -14.48 19.29
C ARG A 303 -0.90 -14.15 19.49
N GLN A 304 -1.21 -13.11 20.25
CA GLN A 304 -2.57 -12.71 20.58
C GLN A 304 -3.17 -11.75 19.55
N GLY A 305 -2.34 -11.07 18.76
CA GLY A 305 -2.76 -10.07 17.78
C GLY A 305 -2.48 -10.47 16.33
N CYS A 306 -2.83 -11.70 15.95
CA CYS A 306 -2.68 -12.15 14.56
C CYS A 306 -3.75 -11.54 13.65
N ALA A 307 -3.36 -11.05 12.48
CA ALA A 307 -4.25 -10.47 11.49
C ALA A 307 -5.35 -11.45 11.02
N ASP A 308 -6.54 -10.91 10.75
CA ASP A 308 -7.71 -11.65 10.29
C ASP A 308 -7.58 -12.09 8.83
N TYR A 309 -6.96 -11.25 8.01
CA TYR A 309 -6.74 -11.46 6.57
C TYR A 309 -5.39 -10.88 6.13
N LEU A 310 -4.94 -11.28 4.94
CA LEU A 310 -3.70 -10.77 4.33
C LEU A 310 -4.05 -9.84 3.17
N ALA A 311 -3.78 -8.55 3.32
CA ALA A 311 -3.85 -7.62 2.21
C ALA A 311 -2.55 -7.65 1.41
N ILE A 312 -2.65 -7.57 0.08
CA ILE A 312 -1.47 -7.48 -0.80
C ILE A 312 -1.62 -6.36 -1.81
N SER A 313 -0.50 -5.71 -2.11
CA SER A 313 -0.31 -5.06 -3.41
C SER A 313 0.41 -6.02 -4.35
N TYR A 314 0.05 -5.96 -5.63
CA TYR A 314 0.70 -6.69 -6.70
C TYR A 314 0.81 -5.81 -7.93
N TYR A 315 2.00 -5.74 -8.52
CA TYR A 315 2.22 -4.96 -9.74
C TYR A 315 3.05 -5.68 -10.78
N MET A 316 4.01 -6.49 -10.33
CA MET A 316 5.03 -7.12 -11.17
C MET A 316 5.65 -8.33 -10.49
N THR A 317 6.46 -9.06 -11.25
CA THR A 317 7.36 -10.12 -10.79
C THR A 317 8.75 -9.85 -11.33
N ASN A 318 9.78 -10.41 -10.70
CA ASN A 318 11.11 -10.51 -11.31
C ASN A 318 11.64 -11.94 -11.28
N ILE A 319 12.78 -12.17 -11.96
CA ILE A 319 13.57 -13.39 -11.79
C ILE A 319 14.81 -13.13 -10.91
N VAL A 320 15.38 -14.20 -10.37
CA VAL A 320 16.67 -14.20 -9.64
C VAL A 320 17.57 -15.33 -10.13
N SER A 321 18.87 -15.10 -10.12
CA SER A 321 19.88 -16.05 -10.60
C SER A 321 21.08 -16.05 -9.66
N ALA A 322 21.55 -17.23 -9.30
CA ALA A 322 22.79 -17.41 -8.53
C ALA A 322 24.04 -17.37 -9.42
N ALA A 323 23.88 -17.32 -10.74
CA ALA A 323 25.02 -17.07 -11.64
C ALA A 323 25.50 -15.61 -11.51
N PRO A 324 26.79 -15.33 -11.79
CA PRO A 324 27.26 -13.97 -11.95
C PRO A 324 26.41 -13.22 -12.99
N GLU A 325 26.27 -11.91 -12.80
CA GLU A 325 25.64 -11.04 -13.78
C GLU A 325 26.45 -11.04 -15.08
N GLN A 326 25.77 -11.15 -16.22
CA GLN A 326 26.42 -11.13 -17.53
C GLN A 326 26.27 -9.75 -18.19
N GLU A 327 27.24 -9.40 -19.02
CA GLU A 327 27.23 -8.14 -19.77
C GLU A 327 26.00 -8.08 -20.70
N GLY A 328 25.14 -7.07 -20.51
CA GLY A 328 23.89 -6.90 -21.25
C GLY A 328 22.62 -7.39 -20.53
N GLU A 329 22.72 -7.95 -19.33
CA GLU A 329 21.54 -8.22 -18.50
C GLU A 329 20.98 -6.92 -17.90
N THR A 330 19.66 -6.75 -17.97
CA THR A 330 18.98 -5.61 -17.36
C THR A 330 18.75 -5.90 -15.87
N THR A 331 19.43 -5.13 -15.02
CA THR A 331 19.28 -5.20 -13.57
C THR A 331 17.94 -4.61 -13.15
N SER A 332 17.31 -5.21 -12.14
CA SER A 332 16.16 -4.60 -11.48
C SER A 332 16.60 -3.68 -10.34
N LEU A 333 15.68 -2.90 -9.78
CA LEU A 333 15.90 -2.08 -8.58
C LEU A 333 16.23 -2.91 -7.31
N PHE A 334 16.08 -4.23 -7.37
CA PHE A 334 16.37 -5.15 -6.26
C PHE A 334 17.69 -5.88 -6.54
N GLU A 335 18.62 -5.83 -5.59
CA GLU A 335 19.90 -6.54 -5.68
C GLU A 335 19.66 -8.02 -6.02
N THR A 336 20.47 -8.59 -6.91
CA THR A 336 20.39 -9.98 -7.44
C THR A 336 19.17 -10.31 -8.32
N SER A 337 18.25 -9.37 -8.51
CA SER A 337 17.07 -9.57 -9.34
C SER A 337 17.24 -8.98 -10.74
N ARG A 338 16.77 -9.73 -11.74
CA ARG A 338 16.88 -9.42 -13.18
C ARG A 338 15.50 -9.36 -13.81
N LEU A 339 15.40 -8.70 -14.97
CA LEU A 339 14.18 -8.73 -15.77
C LEU A 339 13.98 -10.11 -16.41
N ASN A 340 12.76 -10.62 -16.33
CA ASN A 340 12.33 -11.84 -17.00
C ASN A 340 12.23 -11.62 -18.52
N PRO A 341 12.97 -12.36 -19.37
CA PRO A 341 12.97 -12.17 -20.83
C PRO A 341 11.65 -12.57 -21.51
N TYR A 342 10.74 -13.23 -20.78
CA TYR A 342 9.44 -13.66 -21.30
C TYR A 342 8.30 -12.67 -21.06
N LEU A 343 8.57 -11.56 -20.34
CA LEU A 343 7.55 -10.60 -19.93
C LEU A 343 7.79 -9.23 -20.58
N PRO A 344 6.73 -8.56 -21.06
CA PRO A 344 6.82 -7.15 -21.39
C PRO A 344 6.96 -6.31 -20.12
N ALA A 345 7.40 -5.06 -20.27
CA ALA A 345 7.46 -4.09 -19.18
C ALA A 345 6.76 -2.77 -19.57
N SER A 346 6.29 -2.04 -18.57
CA SER A 346 5.80 -0.67 -18.73
C SER A 346 6.94 0.31 -19.05
N ASP A 347 6.58 1.54 -19.40
CA ASP A 347 7.54 2.64 -19.62
C ASP A 347 8.39 2.98 -18.39
N TRP A 348 7.96 2.55 -17.19
CA TRP A 348 8.72 2.68 -15.93
C TRP A 348 9.50 1.41 -15.57
N GLY A 349 9.63 0.44 -16.50
CA GLY A 349 10.40 -0.79 -16.31
C GLY A 349 9.71 -1.85 -15.43
N TRP A 350 8.43 -1.67 -15.08
CA TRP A 350 7.69 -2.66 -14.28
C TRP A 350 7.20 -3.79 -15.18
N GLN A 351 7.60 -5.04 -14.88
CA GLN A 351 7.22 -6.20 -15.67
C GLN A 351 5.73 -6.51 -15.53
N ILE A 352 5.05 -6.78 -16.64
CA ILE A 352 3.62 -7.08 -16.67
C ILE A 352 3.46 -8.60 -16.67
N ASP A 353 3.08 -9.16 -15.52
CA ASP A 353 2.82 -10.59 -15.35
C ASP A 353 1.46 -10.83 -14.67
N PRO A 354 0.37 -11.03 -15.42
CA PRO A 354 -0.91 -11.40 -14.82
C PRO A 354 -0.88 -12.77 -14.16
N GLN A 355 -0.11 -13.73 -14.68
CA GLN A 355 -0.03 -15.08 -14.11
C GLN A 355 0.68 -15.08 -12.76
N GLY A 356 1.61 -14.15 -12.55
CA GLY A 356 2.24 -13.94 -11.25
C GLY A 356 1.30 -13.51 -10.15
N LEU A 357 0.17 -12.85 -10.46
CA LEU A 357 -0.86 -12.55 -9.46
C LEU A 357 -1.54 -13.84 -9.01
N ARG A 358 -1.89 -14.74 -9.95
CA ARG A 358 -2.41 -16.07 -9.60
C ARG A 358 -1.42 -16.86 -8.76
N TYR A 359 -0.14 -16.91 -9.18
CA TYR A 359 0.93 -17.55 -8.41
C TYR A 359 1.01 -17.00 -6.99
N ALA A 360 1.03 -15.67 -6.84
CA ALA A 360 1.09 -15.02 -5.54
C ALA A 360 -0.10 -15.37 -4.65
N LEU A 361 -1.32 -15.35 -5.19
CA LEU A 361 -2.53 -15.69 -4.46
C LEU A 361 -2.50 -17.15 -3.96
N SER A 362 -2.15 -18.09 -4.82
CA SER A 362 -2.11 -19.52 -4.47
C SER A 362 -1.01 -19.81 -3.45
N GLU A 363 0.20 -19.30 -3.65
CA GLU A 363 1.32 -19.46 -2.70
C GLU A 363 0.99 -18.90 -1.31
N LEU A 364 0.43 -17.69 -1.25
CA LEU A 364 0.07 -17.06 0.02
C LEU A 364 -1.07 -17.80 0.70
N TYR A 365 -2.07 -18.25 -0.05
CA TYR A 365 -3.21 -18.96 0.51
C TYR A 365 -2.82 -20.34 1.02
N GLU A 366 -2.05 -21.12 0.26
CA GLU A 366 -1.50 -22.40 0.72
C GLU A 366 -0.63 -22.25 1.97
N ARG A 367 0.14 -21.16 2.05
CA ARG A 367 1.03 -20.88 3.19
C ARG A 367 0.29 -20.48 4.46
N TYR A 368 -0.77 -19.69 4.36
CA TYR A 368 -1.40 -19.02 5.51
C TYR A 368 -2.83 -19.48 5.81
N GLN A 369 -3.57 -19.98 4.81
CA GLN A 369 -4.97 -20.38 4.93
C GLN A 369 -5.82 -19.28 5.58
N LYS A 370 -5.57 -18.03 5.16
CA LYS A 370 -6.31 -16.83 5.55
C LYS A 370 -6.89 -16.16 4.30
N PRO A 371 -8.04 -15.48 4.41
CA PRO A 371 -8.57 -14.69 3.31
C PRO A 371 -7.52 -13.69 2.81
N ILE A 372 -7.46 -13.48 1.50
CA ILE A 372 -6.55 -12.53 0.85
C ILE A 372 -7.36 -11.39 0.26
N PHE A 373 -6.89 -10.16 0.43
CA PHE A 373 -7.48 -8.99 -0.21
C PHE A 373 -6.45 -8.35 -1.14
N VAL A 374 -6.73 -8.34 -2.46
CA VAL A 374 -5.92 -7.59 -3.43
C VAL A 374 -6.26 -6.12 -3.30
N VAL A 375 -5.54 -5.42 -2.44
CA VAL A 375 -5.83 -4.04 -2.07
C VAL A 375 -5.15 -3.01 -2.96
N GLU A 376 -4.29 -3.46 -3.87
CA GLU A 376 -3.56 -2.64 -4.82
C GLU A 376 -3.15 -3.48 -6.03
N ASN A 377 -3.53 -3.03 -7.22
CA ASN A 377 -3.02 -3.50 -8.51
C ASN A 377 -3.28 -2.42 -9.56
N GLY A 378 -2.35 -2.14 -10.47
CA GLY A 378 -2.56 -1.08 -11.45
C GLY A 378 -1.38 -0.86 -12.38
N LEU A 379 -1.63 -0.12 -13.46
CA LEU A 379 -0.62 0.24 -14.44
C LEU A 379 -0.43 1.76 -14.47
N GLY A 380 0.75 2.20 -14.04
CA GLY A 380 1.19 3.57 -14.20
C GLY A 380 1.68 3.81 -15.62
N ALA A 381 1.00 4.69 -16.35
CA ALA A 381 1.31 5.02 -17.75
C ALA A 381 1.03 6.49 -18.04
N LEU A 382 1.55 6.99 -19.16
CA LEU A 382 1.19 8.30 -19.68
C LEU A 382 -0.22 8.23 -20.30
N ASP A 383 -1.07 9.20 -19.98
CA ASP A 383 -2.35 9.37 -20.67
C ASP A 383 -2.27 10.54 -21.67
N THR A 384 -2.95 10.40 -22.80
CA THR A 384 -3.16 11.49 -23.76
C THR A 384 -4.63 11.89 -23.75
N VAL A 385 -4.88 13.19 -23.62
CA VAL A 385 -6.23 13.76 -23.80
C VAL A 385 -6.43 14.04 -25.27
N GLU A 386 -7.42 13.38 -25.88
CA GLU A 386 -7.76 13.53 -27.29
C GLU A 386 -8.38 14.90 -27.59
N ALA A 387 -8.52 15.23 -28.87
CA ALA A 387 -9.09 16.51 -29.30
C ALA A 387 -10.55 16.73 -28.84
N ASP A 388 -11.30 15.65 -28.58
CA ASP A 388 -12.67 15.69 -28.06
C ASP A 388 -12.75 15.63 -26.51
N GLY A 389 -11.60 15.61 -25.84
CA GLY A 389 -11.48 15.50 -24.38
C GLY A 389 -11.54 14.07 -23.84
N SER A 390 -11.70 13.05 -24.69
CA SER A 390 -11.66 11.65 -24.26
C SER A 390 -10.22 11.20 -23.96
N ILE A 391 -10.10 10.10 -23.22
CA ILE A 391 -8.80 9.48 -22.90
C ILE A 391 -8.93 7.98 -23.18
N ASN A 392 -8.24 7.53 -24.22
CA ASN A 392 -8.29 6.15 -24.69
C ASN A 392 -7.18 5.31 -24.05
N ASP A 393 -7.43 4.82 -22.84
CA ASP A 393 -6.46 4.07 -22.04
C ASP A 393 -6.61 2.55 -22.17
N ASP A 394 -6.66 2.05 -23.41
CA ASP A 394 -6.79 0.61 -23.71
C ASP A 394 -5.65 -0.24 -23.11
N TYR A 395 -4.45 0.34 -22.96
CA TYR A 395 -3.32 -0.32 -22.27
C TYR A 395 -3.64 -0.63 -20.81
N ARG A 396 -4.37 0.26 -20.12
CA ARG A 396 -4.75 0.10 -18.71
C ARG A 396 -5.87 -0.92 -18.56
N ILE A 397 -6.86 -0.86 -19.46
CA ILE A 397 -7.94 -1.87 -19.56
C ILE A 397 -7.35 -3.25 -19.74
N ARG A 398 -6.44 -3.42 -20.71
CA ARG A 398 -5.80 -4.71 -20.98
C ARG A 398 -5.06 -5.25 -19.75
N TYR A 399 -4.23 -4.43 -19.11
CA TYR A 399 -3.52 -4.82 -17.90
C TYR A 399 -4.47 -5.32 -16.81
N LEU A 400 -5.47 -4.52 -16.45
CA LEU A 400 -6.39 -4.86 -15.36
C LEU A 400 -7.25 -6.06 -15.71
N SER A 401 -7.75 -6.16 -16.94
CA SER A 401 -8.51 -7.32 -17.44
C SER A 401 -7.73 -8.62 -17.30
N GLU A 402 -6.46 -8.63 -17.74
CA GLU A 402 -5.60 -9.82 -17.67
C GLU A 402 -5.33 -10.24 -16.20
N HIS A 403 -5.14 -9.28 -15.28
CA HIS A 403 -4.94 -9.57 -13.86
C HIS A 403 -6.22 -10.04 -13.17
N ILE A 404 -7.38 -9.43 -13.48
CA ILE A 404 -8.68 -9.86 -12.94
C ILE A 404 -9.01 -11.28 -13.41
N ALA A 405 -8.67 -11.64 -14.67
CA ALA A 405 -8.81 -13.00 -15.16
C ALA A 405 -7.93 -13.99 -14.36
N ALA A 406 -6.73 -13.58 -13.95
CA ALA A 406 -5.86 -14.39 -13.09
C ALA A 406 -6.43 -14.56 -11.67
N VAL A 407 -7.03 -13.51 -11.08
CA VAL A 407 -7.77 -13.60 -9.80
C VAL A 407 -8.96 -14.58 -9.95
N LYS A 408 -9.71 -14.48 -11.03
CA LYS A 408 -10.83 -15.39 -11.33
C LYS A 408 -10.36 -16.85 -11.34
N GLN A 409 -9.20 -17.13 -11.96
CA GLN A 409 -8.61 -18.47 -11.98
C GLN A 409 -8.13 -18.93 -10.60
N ALA A 410 -7.54 -18.05 -9.79
CA ALA A 410 -7.15 -18.38 -8.42
C ALA A 410 -8.35 -18.78 -7.55
N ILE A 411 -9.50 -18.11 -7.73
CA ILE A 411 -10.74 -18.45 -7.03
C ILE A 411 -11.34 -19.75 -7.58
N ASP A 412 -11.56 -19.85 -8.90
CA ASP A 412 -12.29 -20.96 -9.54
C ASP A 412 -11.53 -22.28 -9.50
N TYR A 413 -10.24 -22.23 -9.86
CA TYR A 413 -9.44 -23.42 -10.10
C TYR A 413 -8.57 -23.76 -8.90
N ASP A 414 -7.93 -22.76 -8.27
CA ASP A 414 -7.02 -22.99 -7.14
C ASP A 414 -7.76 -23.01 -5.78
N GLY A 415 -8.99 -22.49 -5.72
CA GLY A 415 -9.81 -22.47 -4.50
C GLY A 415 -9.38 -21.43 -3.47
N VAL A 416 -8.74 -20.35 -3.91
CA VAL A 416 -8.26 -19.26 -3.03
C VAL A 416 -9.44 -18.42 -2.53
N ASP A 417 -9.47 -18.15 -1.22
CA ASP A 417 -10.41 -17.20 -0.62
C ASP A 417 -9.93 -15.76 -0.83
N VAL A 418 -10.43 -15.13 -1.89
CA VAL A 418 -10.14 -13.72 -2.23
C VAL A 418 -11.34 -12.84 -1.86
N MET A 419 -11.13 -11.91 -0.95
CA MET A 419 -12.17 -11.02 -0.41
C MET A 419 -12.64 -9.97 -1.42
N GLY A 420 -11.72 -9.45 -2.23
CA GLY A 420 -11.97 -8.29 -3.08
C GLY A 420 -10.76 -7.88 -3.90
N TYR A 421 -10.98 -6.86 -4.73
CA TYR A 421 -9.98 -6.31 -5.64
C TYR A 421 -10.19 -4.80 -5.83
N THR A 422 -9.21 -4.00 -5.38
CA THR A 422 -9.25 -2.53 -5.44
C THR A 422 -8.07 -1.98 -6.24
N PRO A 423 -8.24 -1.66 -7.54
CA PRO A 423 -7.21 -1.04 -8.36
C PRO A 423 -6.63 0.22 -7.73
N TRP A 424 -5.30 0.32 -7.81
CA TRP A 424 -4.55 1.42 -7.24
C TRP A 424 -4.74 2.72 -8.01
N GLY A 425 -4.78 3.83 -7.30
CA GLY A 425 -4.90 5.16 -7.87
C GLY A 425 -6.15 5.29 -8.73
N CYS A 426 -7.29 4.77 -8.27
CA CYS A 426 -8.53 4.69 -9.06
C CYS A 426 -9.02 6.05 -9.58
N ILE A 427 -8.63 7.12 -8.91
CA ILE A 427 -8.53 8.49 -9.43
C ILE A 427 -7.04 8.84 -9.54
N ASP A 428 -6.65 9.56 -10.59
CA ASP A 428 -5.25 10.01 -10.73
C ASP A 428 -4.76 10.68 -9.45
N CYS A 429 -3.54 10.34 -9.05
CA CYS A 429 -2.94 10.75 -7.78
C CYS A 429 -1.46 11.06 -7.96
N VAL A 430 -0.85 11.71 -6.96
CA VAL A 430 0.61 11.89 -6.93
C VAL A 430 1.27 10.52 -6.79
N SER A 431 2.20 10.17 -7.68
CA SER A 431 2.91 8.89 -7.60
C SER A 431 3.92 8.83 -6.45
N PHE A 432 4.14 7.63 -5.90
CA PHE A 432 5.01 7.42 -4.74
C PHE A 432 6.49 7.76 -5.02
N THR A 433 7.12 7.04 -5.96
CA THR A 433 8.57 7.08 -6.18
C THR A 433 9.09 8.45 -6.61
N THR A 434 8.34 9.14 -7.47
CA THR A 434 8.79 10.37 -8.12
C THR A 434 7.94 11.60 -7.76
N GLY A 435 6.77 11.44 -7.14
CA GLY A 435 5.89 12.57 -6.85
C GLY A 435 5.31 13.22 -8.12
N GLU A 436 5.21 12.45 -9.20
CA GLU A 436 4.71 12.91 -10.51
C GLU A 436 3.21 12.68 -10.66
N TYR A 437 2.54 13.57 -11.39
CA TYR A 437 1.16 13.44 -11.89
C TYR A 437 1.11 12.73 -13.25
N LYS A 438 2.19 12.82 -14.06
CA LYS A 438 2.19 12.21 -15.41
C LYS A 438 2.14 10.68 -15.40
N LYS A 439 2.59 10.03 -14.32
CA LYS A 439 2.46 8.58 -14.12
C LYS A 439 1.06 8.27 -13.56
N ARG A 440 0.10 8.08 -14.46
CA ARG A 440 -1.34 8.00 -14.13
C ARG A 440 -1.81 6.56 -13.99
N TYR A 441 -2.72 6.33 -13.05
CA TYR A 441 -3.29 5.01 -12.75
C TYR A 441 -4.81 4.97 -12.89
N GLY A 442 -5.49 6.12 -12.85
CA GLY A 442 -6.91 6.14 -12.56
C GLY A 442 -7.82 5.75 -13.70
N PHE A 443 -9.05 5.43 -13.31
CA PHE A 443 -10.23 5.44 -14.18
C PHE A 443 -10.73 6.87 -14.39
N ILE A 444 -10.43 7.75 -13.43
CA ILE A 444 -10.76 9.17 -13.44
C ILE A 444 -9.46 9.94 -13.64
N TYR A 445 -9.40 10.68 -14.75
CA TYR A 445 -8.34 11.63 -15.03
C TYR A 445 -8.50 12.86 -14.15
N VAL A 446 -7.39 13.40 -13.66
CA VAL A 446 -7.35 14.71 -13.01
C VAL A 446 -6.47 15.63 -13.84
N ASP A 447 -7.03 16.79 -14.22
CA ASP A 447 -6.34 17.85 -14.96
C ASP A 447 -5.34 18.58 -14.05
N LYS A 448 -4.23 17.89 -13.76
CA LYS A 448 -3.09 18.40 -13.00
C LYS A 448 -1.81 17.81 -13.59
N HIS A 449 -0.77 18.64 -13.66
CA HIS A 449 0.48 18.30 -14.31
C HIS A 449 1.69 18.57 -13.42
N ASP A 450 2.79 17.93 -13.82
CA ASP A 450 4.10 17.97 -13.18
C ASP A 450 4.71 19.39 -13.06
N ASP A 451 4.34 20.29 -13.98
CA ASP A 451 4.76 21.70 -14.00
C ASP A 451 3.84 22.62 -13.16
N GLY A 452 2.85 22.03 -12.48
CA GLY A 452 1.88 22.75 -11.66
C GLY A 452 0.65 23.23 -12.41
N SER A 453 0.62 23.15 -13.75
CA SER A 453 -0.55 23.51 -14.56
C SER A 453 -1.71 22.53 -14.40
N GLY A 454 -2.90 22.94 -14.87
CA GLY A 454 -4.13 22.15 -14.82
C GLY A 454 -5.20 22.75 -13.91
N THR A 455 -6.46 22.45 -14.22
CA THR A 455 -7.67 23.00 -13.56
C THR A 455 -8.14 22.19 -12.36
N MET A 456 -7.53 21.04 -12.09
CA MET A 456 -8.01 20.02 -11.15
C MET A 456 -9.36 19.39 -11.53
N ALA A 457 -9.86 19.61 -12.75
CA ALA A 457 -11.09 19.00 -13.22
C ALA A 457 -10.94 17.47 -13.35
N ARG A 458 -12.03 16.76 -13.06
CA ARG A 458 -12.13 15.31 -13.24
C ARG A 458 -12.74 14.96 -14.58
N ALA A 459 -12.18 13.98 -15.27
CA ALA A 459 -12.75 13.42 -16.49
C ALA A 459 -12.75 11.89 -16.46
N LYS A 460 -13.78 11.28 -17.04
CA LYS A 460 -13.90 9.81 -17.11
C LYS A 460 -13.06 9.30 -18.28
N LYS A 461 -12.10 8.41 -18.00
CA LYS A 461 -11.33 7.73 -19.06
C LYS A 461 -12.16 6.61 -19.67
N LYS A 462 -11.70 6.00 -20.77
CA LYS A 462 -12.35 4.82 -21.35
C LYS A 462 -12.47 3.68 -20.34
N SER A 463 -11.43 3.47 -19.53
CA SER A 463 -11.39 2.48 -18.46
C SER A 463 -12.45 2.65 -17.36
N PHE A 464 -13.01 3.86 -17.18
CA PHE A 464 -14.12 4.11 -16.25
C PHE A 464 -15.34 3.25 -16.59
N TYR A 465 -15.79 3.34 -17.84
CA TYR A 465 -16.98 2.62 -18.30
C TYR A 465 -16.73 1.12 -18.42
N TRP A 466 -15.49 0.74 -18.75
CA TRP A 466 -15.06 -0.65 -18.71
C TRP A 466 -15.18 -1.23 -17.29
N TYR A 467 -14.60 -0.58 -16.28
CA TYR A 467 -14.62 -1.10 -14.91
C TYR A 467 -16.03 -1.08 -14.30
N GLN A 468 -16.86 -0.10 -14.68
CA GLN A 468 -18.31 -0.13 -14.40
C GLN A 468 -18.97 -1.42 -14.90
N GLN A 469 -18.64 -1.87 -16.13
CA GLN A 469 -19.16 -3.12 -16.69
C GLN A 469 -18.60 -4.35 -15.98
N VAL A 470 -17.32 -4.34 -15.60
CA VAL A 470 -16.69 -5.41 -14.79
C VAL A 470 -17.48 -5.60 -13.51
N ILE A 471 -17.72 -4.53 -12.75
CA ILE A 471 -18.44 -4.61 -11.47
C ILE A 471 -19.91 -5.02 -11.68
N ALA A 472 -20.60 -4.42 -12.65
CA ALA A 472 -22.00 -4.73 -12.93
C ALA A 472 -22.21 -6.19 -13.37
N SER A 473 -21.20 -6.81 -13.98
CA SER A 473 -21.22 -8.22 -14.39
C SER A 473 -20.58 -9.16 -13.36
N ASN A 474 -20.13 -8.64 -12.21
CA ASN A 474 -19.33 -9.35 -11.22
C ASN A 474 -18.16 -10.13 -11.86
N GLY A 475 -17.38 -9.46 -12.72
CA GLY A 475 -16.20 -10.02 -13.38
C GLY A 475 -16.46 -11.00 -14.52
N GLU A 476 -17.71 -11.12 -15.01
CA GLU A 476 -18.03 -11.99 -16.16
C GLU A 476 -17.80 -11.31 -17.52
N LYS A 477 -17.81 -9.98 -17.57
CA LYS A 477 -17.43 -9.19 -18.75
C LYS A 477 -16.17 -8.41 -18.42
N LEU A 478 -15.05 -8.85 -19.01
CA LEU A 478 -13.74 -8.22 -18.94
C LEU A 478 -13.36 -7.66 -20.30
#